data_AF-A0A0A1FLM6-F1
#
_entry.id   AF-A0A0A1FLM6-F1
#
_cell.length_a   1.000
_cell.length_b   1.000
_cell.length_c   1.000
_cell.angle_alpha   90.00
_cell.angle_beta   90.00
_cell.angle_gamma   90.00
#
_symmetry.space_group_name_H-M   'P 1'
#
loop_
_entity.id
_entity.type
_entity.pdbx_description
1 polymer ?
#
loop_
_entity_poly.entity_id
_entity_poly.type
_entity_poly.pdbx_seq_one_letter_code
_entity_poly.pdbx_strand_id
1 'polypeptide(L)'
;MLRILRRLSFLLLSMLLLSSLAQAQSAGLGSGPGLDRQQCELLKQRVLQPGAPVGCSQLQVVRFSYIDFEQVRHDDGEIMVMAAVAPQVKALFDELLKRGFPLAQARLMEHYQGNDDASMADNNTSAFNDRPITGGKAISLHAYGLAIDINPLQNPYVLRNAQGEQIYSPPAGKDFGQRVASRVGSSEQVVELFAQHGFLIWGGDWKKPIDYQHFQVSRSMAERLAKLPLPQARQLFENSVVTYRSCRSGSGHSGKPNGRKVCAAAAD
;
A
#
# COMPACT_ATOMS: atom_id res chain seq x y z
N MET A 1 -24.50 -48.25 -63.54
CA MET A 1 -24.49 -47.71 -64.92
C MET A 1 -23.98 -46.27 -64.81
N LEU A 2 -22.67 -46.02 -65.01
CA LEU A 2 -22.10 -45.41 -66.25
C LEU A 2 -22.83 -44.07 -66.58
N ARG A 3 -22.24 -42.85 -66.58
CA ARG A 3 -21.05 -42.39 -67.30
C ARG A 3 -20.80 -40.87 -67.08
N ILE A 4 -19.52 -40.49 -67.03
CA ILE A 4 -18.84 -39.37 -67.74
C ILE A 4 -19.17 -37.91 -67.30
N LEU A 5 -18.27 -37.11 -66.70
CA LEU A 5 -16.96 -36.49 -67.07
C LEU A 5 -17.01 -35.24 -67.98
N ARG A 6 -16.24 -34.22 -67.53
CA ARG A 6 -15.68 -33.02 -68.21
C ARG A 6 -16.62 -31.81 -68.36
N ARG A 7 -16.19 -30.55 -68.29
CA ARG A 7 -14.97 -29.78 -67.94
C ARG A 7 -15.43 -28.31 -68.07
N LEU A 8 -14.93 -27.38 -67.26
CA LEU A 8 -14.12 -26.23 -67.69
C LEU A 8 -13.95 -25.21 -66.55
N SER A 9 -12.69 -24.95 -66.27
CA SER A 9 -12.12 -23.94 -65.39
C SER A 9 -12.57 -22.53 -65.75
N PHE A 10 -12.68 -21.62 -64.78
CA PHE A 10 -12.14 -20.26 -64.89
C PHE A 10 -12.08 -19.54 -63.53
N LEU A 11 -10.89 -19.00 -63.26
CA LEU A 11 -10.57 -17.81 -62.47
C LEU A 11 -10.60 -17.85 -60.92
N LEU A 12 -9.38 -18.03 -60.41
CA LEU A 12 -8.80 -17.45 -59.20
C LEU A 12 -9.42 -16.11 -58.76
N LEU A 13 -9.76 -16.00 -57.48
CA LEU A 13 -9.48 -14.78 -56.71
C LEU A 13 -9.11 -15.14 -55.26
N SER A 14 -7.82 -14.99 -54.99
CA SER A 14 -7.16 -14.69 -53.71
C SER A 14 -8.01 -14.62 -52.43
N MET A 15 -7.71 -15.50 -51.47
CA MET A 15 -7.68 -15.13 -50.05
C MET A 15 -6.64 -15.98 -49.32
N LEU A 16 -5.38 -15.58 -49.43
CA LEU A 16 -4.33 -15.95 -48.47
C LEU A 16 -4.57 -15.12 -47.21
N LEU A 17 -5.41 -15.62 -46.31
CA LEU A 17 -5.44 -15.14 -44.93
C LEU A 17 -4.31 -15.87 -44.19
N LEU A 18 -3.13 -15.23 -44.20
CA LEU A 18 -2.08 -15.43 -43.22
C LEU A 18 -2.67 -15.09 -41.84
N SER A 19 -3.20 -16.09 -41.14
CA SER A 19 -3.46 -15.99 -39.71
C SER A 19 -2.10 -15.98 -39.01
N SER A 20 -1.53 -14.78 -38.88
CA SER A 20 -0.39 -14.52 -38.03
C SER A 20 -0.77 -14.86 -36.59
N LEU A 21 0.06 -15.71 -35.99
CA LEU A 21 0.08 -15.99 -34.56
C LEU A 21 0.29 -14.67 -33.81
N ALA A 22 -0.79 -14.07 -33.32
CA ALA A 22 -0.69 -13.15 -32.20
C ALA A 22 -0.47 -13.99 -30.94
N GLN A 23 0.77 -14.39 -30.70
CA GLN A 23 1.20 -14.69 -29.34
C GLN A 23 1.09 -13.38 -28.58
N ALA A 24 0.00 -13.20 -27.84
CA ALA A 24 -0.05 -12.25 -26.76
C ALA A 24 1.10 -12.64 -25.82
N GLN A 25 2.19 -11.89 -25.87
CA GLN A 25 3.19 -11.93 -24.83
C GLN A 25 2.49 -11.45 -23.58
N SER A 26 2.07 -12.38 -22.72
CA SER A 26 1.84 -12.10 -21.33
C SER A 26 3.20 -11.64 -20.77
N ALA A 27 3.45 -10.34 -20.80
CA ALA A 27 4.46 -9.70 -19.97
C ALA A 27 3.96 -9.83 -18.52
N GLY A 28 4.13 -11.02 -17.96
CA GLY A 28 4.06 -11.24 -16.52
C GLY A 28 5.22 -10.50 -15.89
N LEU A 29 5.06 -9.18 -15.72
CA LEU A 29 5.96 -8.34 -14.94
C LEU A 29 5.86 -8.78 -13.48
N GLY A 30 6.85 -9.57 -13.05
CA GLY A 30 7.29 -9.72 -11.67
C GLY A 30 6.27 -10.31 -10.69
N SER A 31 6.01 -11.61 -10.77
CA SER A 31 5.40 -12.37 -9.67
C SER A 31 6.43 -12.81 -8.61
N GLY A 32 7.71 -12.51 -8.81
CA GLY A 32 8.78 -12.73 -7.84
C GLY A 32 8.94 -11.55 -6.88
N PRO A 33 9.52 -11.77 -5.69
CA PRO A 33 9.83 -10.68 -4.76
C PRO A 33 10.94 -9.77 -5.31
N GLY A 34 10.86 -8.49 -4.98
CA GLY A 34 11.80 -7.47 -5.46
C GLY A 34 11.25 -6.67 -6.65
N LEU A 35 11.81 -5.49 -6.87
CA LEU A 35 11.54 -4.69 -8.07
C LEU A 35 12.36 -5.20 -9.26
N ASP A 36 11.77 -5.15 -10.46
CA ASP A 36 12.55 -5.38 -11.67
C ASP A 36 13.53 -4.22 -11.93
N ARG A 37 14.43 -4.41 -12.91
CA ARG A 37 15.47 -3.43 -13.22
C ARG A 37 14.88 -2.07 -13.61
N GLN A 38 13.82 -2.04 -14.41
CA GLN A 38 13.24 -0.80 -14.91
C GLN A 38 12.54 -0.05 -13.76
N GLN A 39 11.75 -0.76 -12.95
CA GLN A 39 11.12 -0.21 -11.75
C GLN A 39 12.16 0.36 -10.78
N CYS A 40 13.24 -0.38 -10.53
CA CYS A 40 14.31 0.07 -9.64
C CYS A 40 15.00 1.35 -10.16
N GLU A 41 15.27 1.45 -11.46
CA GLU A 41 15.89 2.64 -12.04
C GLU A 41 14.96 3.86 -12.01
N LEU A 42 13.65 3.69 -12.21
CA LEU A 42 12.68 4.78 -12.03
C LEU A 42 12.61 5.24 -10.57
N LEU A 43 12.54 4.29 -9.63
CA LEU A 43 12.49 4.60 -8.20
C LEU A 43 13.70 5.41 -7.74
N LYS A 44 14.92 5.03 -8.18
CA LYS A 44 16.18 5.73 -7.84
C LYS A 44 16.28 7.15 -8.37
N GLN A 45 15.50 7.54 -9.37
CA GLN A 45 15.58 8.90 -9.92
C GLN A 45 15.09 9.95 -8.94
N ARG A 46 14.07 9.62 -8.12
CA ARG A 46 13.36 10.62 -7.31
C ARG A 46 12.87 10.13 -5.94
N VAL A 47 12.69 8.83 -5.75
CA VAL A 47 12.02 8.27 -4.56
C VAL A 47 12.96 7.49 -3.65
N LEU A 48 13.97 6.80 -4.18
CA LEU A 48 14.97 6.03 -3.42
C LEU A 48 16.33 6.74 -3.49
N GLN A 49 16.80 7.26 -2.36
CA GLN A 49 18.02 8.08 -2.30
C GLN A 49 19.25 7.24 -1.89
N PRO A 50 20.47 7.70 -2.21
CA PRO A 50 21.69 7.12 -1.65
C PRO A 50 21.65 7.14 -0.10
N GLY A 51 21.89 5.99 0.53
CA GLY A 51 21.85 5.85 1.98
C GLY A 51 20.49 5.44 2.56
N ALA A 52 19.50 5.15 1.69
CA ALA A 52 18.24 4.53 2.09
C ALA A 52 18.46 3.28 2.96
N PRO A 53 17.57 3.00 3.93
CA PRO A 53 17.72 1.85 4.82
C PRO A 53 17.43 0.50 4.13
N VAL A 54 16.84 0.52 2.93
CA VAL A 54 16.48 -0.66 2.15
C VAL A 54 16.80 -0.46 0.66
N GLY A 55 17.09 -1.53 -0.06
CA GLY A 55 17.31 -1.51 -1.51
C GLY A 55 16.13 -2.04 -2.34
N CYS A 56 16.20 -1.89 -3.67
CA CYS A 56 15.16 -2.36 -4.59
C CYS A 56 14.80 -3.85 -4.45
N SER A 57 15.77 -4.71 -4.09
CA SER A 57 15.52 -6.15 -3.86
C SER A 57 14.69 -6.43 -2.61
N GLN A 58 14.58 -5.46 -1.70
CA GLN A 58 13.78 -5.54 -0.48
C GLN A 58 12.41 -4.87 -0.62
N LEU A 59 12.10 -4.29 -1.78
CA LEU A 59 10.84 -3.61 -2.06
C LEU A 59 10.00 -4.40 -3.07
N GLN A 60 8.68 -4.31 -2.96
CA GLN A 60 7.76 -4.95 -3.88
C GLN A 60 6.52 -4.07 -4.07
N VAL A 61 6.06 -3.95 -5.32
CA VAL A 61 4.77 -3.35 -5.65
C VAL A 61 3.67 -4.37 -5.37
N VAL A 62 2.67 -3.95 -4.58
CA VAL A 62 1.43 -4.68 -4.33
C VAL A 62 0.35 -4.00 -5.17
N ARG A 63 -0.29 -4.79 -6.03
CA ARG A 63 -1.44 -4.36 -6.84
C ARG A 63 -2.73 -4.90 -6.24
N PHE A 64 -3.78 -4.08 -6.21
CA PHE A 64 -5.06 -4.45 -5.63
C PHE A 64 -6.20 -3.64 -6.26
N SER A 65 -7.40 -4.18 -6.17
CA SER A 65 -8.63 -3.46 -6.51
C SER A 65 -9.14 -2.70 -5.29
N TYR A 66 -9.81 -1.57 -5.51
CA TYR A 66 -10.46 -0.79 -4.46
C TYR A 66 -11.79 -0.23 -4.96
N ILE A 67 -12.57 0.38 -4.07
CA ILE A 67 -13.70 1.23 -4.45
C ILE A 67 -13.43 2.66 -4.02
N ASP A 68 -13.91 3.63 -4.79
CA ASP A 68 -13.81 5.04 -4.42
C ASP A 68 -14.98 5.50 -3.53
N PHE A 69 -15.00 6.80 -3.21
CA PHE A 69 -16.03 7.40 -2.37
C PHE A 69 -17.41 7.39 -3.03
N GLU A 70 -17.46 7.28 -4.35
CA GLU A 70 -18.65 7.10 -5.18
C GLU A 70 -19.05 5.62 -5.35
N GLN A 71 -18.34 4.70 -4.69
CA GLN A 71 -18.53 3.24 -4.74
C GLN A 71 -18.24 2.61 -6.12
N VAL A 72 -17.48 3.30 -6.96
CA VAL A 72 -17.00 2.77 -8.24
C VAL A 72 -15.76 1.93 -7.98
N ARG A 73 -15.72 0.74 -8.59
CA ARG A 73 -14.58 -0.16 -8.50
C ARG A 73 -13.46 0.29 -9.43
N HIS A 74 -12.24 0.26 -8.90
CA HIS A 74 -10.98 0.49 -9.61
C HIS A 74 -10.09 -0.74 -9.45
N ASP A 75 -9.34 -1.09 -10.51
CA ASP A 75 -8.45 -2.26 -10.54
C ASP A 75 -6.98 -1.87 -10.76
N ASP A 76 -6.65 -0.58 -10.59
CA ASP A 76 -5.36 0.05 -10.84
C ASP A 76 -4.63 0.51 -9.56
N GLY A 77 -5.09 0.08 -8.38
CA GLY A 77 -4.45 0.43 -7.11
C GLY A 77 -3.05 -0.18 -6.99
N GLU A 78 -2.05 0.65 -6.74
CA GLU A 78 -0.66 0.23 -6.55
C GLU A 78 -0.03 0.91 -5.32
N ILE A 79 0.65 0.12 -4.48
CA ILE A 79 1.53 0.63 -3.43
C ILE A 79 2.84 -0.14 -3.40
N MET A 80 3.92 0.53 -2.98
CA MET A 80 5.21 -0.12 -2.78
C MET A 80 5.50 -0.29 -1.29
N VAL A 81 5.83 -1.51 -0.88
CA VAL A 81 6.14 -1.87 0.51
C VAL A 81 7.39 -2.73 0.58
N MET A 82 7.88 -3.00 1.79
CA MET A 82 8.90 -4.01 1.99
C MET A 82 8.38 -5.37 1.48
N ALA A 83 9.15 -6.05 0.64
CA ALA A 83 8.80 -7.34 0.06
C ALA A 83 8.45 -8.39 1.12
N ALA A 84 9.04 -8.30 2.32
CA ALA A 84 8.73 -9.17 3.45
C ALA A 84 7.26 -9.10 3.88
N VAL A 85 6.62 -7.92 3.78
CA VAL A 85 5.25 -7.66 4.28
C VAL A 85 4.19 -7.65 3.17
N ALA A 86 4.60 -7.69 1.90
CA ALA A 86 3.73 -7.60 0.73
C ALA A 86 2.49 -8.55 0.77
N PRO A 87 2.58 -9.81 1.24
CA PRO A 87 1.39 -10.67 1.34
C PRO A 87 0.33 -10.17 2.33
N GLN A 88 0.75 -9.69 3.50
CA GLN A 88 -0.19 -9.15 4.50
C GLN A 88 -0.80 -7.84 4.03
N VAL A 89 -0.02 -7.03 3.33
CA VAL A 89 -0.49 -5.79 2.72
C VAL A 89 -1.53 -6.10 1.63
N LYS A 90 -1.28 -7.08 0.75
CA LYS A 90 -2.29 -7.51 -0.24
C LYS A 90 -3.59 -7.96 0.43
N ALA A 91 -3.48 -8.80 1.47
CA ALA A 91 -4.64 -9.27 2.22
C ALA A 91 -5.40 -8.13 2.92
N LEU A 92 -4.68 -7.13 3.44
CA LEU A 92 -5.25 -5.92 4.03
C LEU A 92 -6.13 -5.17 3.03
N PHE A 93 -5.61 -4.88 1.83
CA PHE A 93 -6.38 -4.14 0.81
C PHE A 93 -7.55 -4.96 0.25
N ASP A 94 -7.39 -6.29 0.11
CA ASP A 94 -8.50 -7.17 -0.27
C ASP A 94 -9.65 -7.13 0.76
N GLU A 95 -9.31 -7.09 2.05
CA GLU A 95 -10.29 -7.00 3.12
C GLU A 95 -10.91 -5.59 3.22
N LEU A 96 -10.17 -4.53 2.92
CA LEU A 96 -10.72 -3.16 2.77
C LEU A 96 -11.77 -3.11 1.66
N LEU A 97 -11.46 -3.65 0.48
CA LEU A 97 -12.39 -3.76 -0.64
C LEU A 97 -13.64 -4.55 -0.25
N LYS A 98 -13.47 -5.72 0.38
CA LYS A 98 -14.57 -6.56 0.84
C LYS A 98 -15.49 -5.86 1.84
N ARG A 99 -14.93 -4.96 2.68
CA ARG A 99 -15.69 -4.14 3.63
C ARG A 99 -16.35 -2.92 3.00
N GLY A 100 -16.07 -2.65 1.73
CA GLY A 100 -16.51 -1.43 1.07
C GLY A 100 -15.89 -0.17 1.65
N PHE A 101 -14.68 -0.26 2.23
CA PHE A 101 -13.96 0.92 2.69
C PHE A 101 -13.42 1.68 1.49
N PRO A 102 -13.80 2.95 1.27
CA PRO A 102 -13.38 3.67 0.09
C PRO A 102 -11.96 4.20 0.22
N LEU A 103 -11.22 4.13 -0.89
CA LEU A 103 -9.95 4.81 -1.08
C LEU A 103 -10.10 5.79 -2.24
N ALA A 104 -9.62 7.02 -2.09
CA ALA A 104 -9.72 7.99 -3.19
C ALA A 104 -8.88 7.53 -4.39
N GLN A 105 -7.63 7.14 -4.13
CA GLN A 105 -6.74 6.49 -5.09
C GLN A 105 -5.53 5.87 -4.35
N ALA A 106 -4.79 5.03 -5.06
CA ALA A 106 -3.51 4.51 -4.61
C ALA A 106 -2.52 4.42 -5.78
N ARG A 107 -1.55 5.34 -5.79
CA ARG A 107 -0.50 5.46 -6.81
C ARG A 107 0.86 5.46 -6.15
N LEU A 108 1.84 4.88 -6.85
CA LEU A 108 3.23 4.87 -6.45
C LEU A 108 3.80 6.30 -6.34
N MET A 109 4.75 6.51 -5.43
CA MET A 109 5.35 7.82 -5.18
C MET A 109 6.16 8.36 -6.35
N GLU A 110 6.57 7.50 -7.28
CA GLU A 110 7.17 7.86 -8.56
C GLU A 110 6.25 8.79 -9.38
N HIS A 111 4.92 8.60 -9.29
CA HIS A 111 3.92 9.47 -9.93
C HIS A 111 4.06 10.93 -9.45
N TYR A 112 4.38 11.11 -8.17
CA TYR A 112 4.56 12.41 -7.53
C TYR A 112 6.04 12.84 -7.46
N GLN A 113 6.95 12.11 -8.12
CA GLN A 113 8.39 12.35 -8.07
C GLN A 113 8.94 12.40 -6.62
N GLY A 114 8.38 11.57 -5.72
CA GLY A 114 8.73 11.55 -4.29
C GLY A 114 8.15 12.70 -3.45
N ASN A 115 7.38 13.62 -4.06
CA ASN A 115 6.78 14.74 -3.35
C ASN A 115 5.58 14.29 -2.50
N ASP A 116 5.81 14.21 -1.20
CA ASP A 116 4.83 13.80 -0.19
C ASP A 116 3.63 14.76 -0.11
N ASP A 117 3.87 16.08 -0.14
CA ASP A 117 2.81 17.08 -0.07
C ASP A 117 1.90 17.03 -1.30
N ALA A 118 2.47 16.78 -2.49
CA ALA A 118 1.68 16.61 -3.72
C ALA A 118 0.81 15.34 -3.67
N SER A 119 1.37 14.23 -3.18
CA SER A 119 0.64 12.97 -2.96
C SER A 119 -0.51 13.16 -1.96
N MET A 120 -0.24 13.82 -0.82
CA MET A 120 -1.25 14.11 0.19
C MET A 120 -2.35 15.06 -0.32
N ALA A 121 -1.99 16.11 -1.04
CA ALA A 121 -2.96 17.05 -1.62
C ALA A 121 -3.88 16.37 -2.65
N ASP A 122 -3.40 15.34 -3.34
CA ASP A 122 -4.16 14.51 -4.27
C ASP A 122 -4.94 13.38 -3.56
N ASN A 123 -4.97 13.36 -2.22
CA ASN A 123 -5.64 12.34 -1.41
C ASN A 123 -5.15 10.90 -1.68
N ASN A 124 -3.88 10.75 -2.07
CA ASN A 124 -3.32 9.48 -2.44
C ASN A 124 -3.02 8.59 -1.22
N THR A 125 -3.49 7.34 -1.26
CA THR A 125 -3.05 6.29 -0.34
C THR A 125 -1.65 5.82 -0.76
N SER A 126 -0.68 5.89 0.14
CA SER A 126 0.73 5.68 -0.20
C SER A 126 1.50 4.93 0.89
N ALA A 127 2.71 4.45 0.55
CA ALA A 127 3.55 3.68 1.45
C ALA A 127 5.03 4.04 1.28
N PHE A 128 5.82 3.32 0.48
CA PHE A 128 7.25 3.60 0.35
C PHE A 128 7.54 5.01 -0.20
N ASN A 129 8.32 5.78 0.56
CA ASN A 129 8.93 7.06 0.16
C ASN A 129 10.21 7.27 0.99
N ASP A 130 11.39 7.31 0.36
CA ASP A 130 12.65 7.50 1.10
C ASP A 130 12.84 8.96 1.48
N ARG A 131 12.37 9.29 2.68
CA ARG A 131 12.45 10.63 3.24
C ARG A 131 12.68 10.61 4.76
N PRO A 132 13.22 11.70 5.33
CA PRO A 132 13.16 11.91 6.77
C PRO A 132 11.71 12.06 7.25
N ILE A 133 11.50 11.87 8.55
CA ILE A 133 10.25 12.24 9.24
C ILE A 133 10.01 13.74 9.05
N THR A 134 8.75 14.11 8.86
CA THR A 134 8.30 15.50 8.69
C THR A 134 8.83 16.40 9.81
N GLY A 135 9.55 17.45 9.45
CA GLY A 135 10.14 18.41 10.40
C GLY A 135 11.36 17.90 11.18
N GLY A 136 11.92 16.74 10.84
CA GLY A 136 13.06 16.13 11.54
C GLY A 136 14.16 15.59 10.60
N LYS A 137 15.17 14.95 11.20
CA LYS A 137 16.29 14.29 10.48
C LYS A 137 16.26 12.76 10.56
N ALA A 138 15.44 12.20 11.45
CA ALA A 138 15.32 10.75 11.58
C ALA A 138 14.62 10.17 10.36
N ILE A 139 15.03 8.97 9.93
CA ILE A 139 14.47 8.30 8.75
C ILE A 139 13.00 7.92 9.01
N SER A 140 12.09 8.26 8.09
CA SER A 140 10.66 7.88 8.18
C SER A 140 10.48 6.36 8.08
N LEU A 141 9.41 5.80 8.64
CA LEU A 141 9.08 4.39 8.38
C LEU A 141 8.54 4.15 6.96
N HIS A 142 8.13 5.20 6.26
CA HIS A 142 7.89 5.15 4.82
C HIS A 142 9.17 4.76 4.05
N ALA A 143 10.35 5.20 4.50
CA ALA A 143 11.62 4.86 3.86
C ALA A 143 12.01 3.38 4.00
N TYR A 144 11.32 2.61 4.86
CA TYR A 144 11.48 1.17 4.97
C TYR A 144 10.43 0.40 4.15
N GLY A 145 9.39 1.07 3.65
CA GLY A 145 8.21 0.42 3.08
C GLY A 145 7.35 -0.28 4.13
N LEU A 146 7.37 0.23 5.37
CA LEU A 146 6.70 -0.35 6.55
C LEU A 146 5.77 0.65 7.27
N ALA A 147 5.38 1.69 6.55
CA ALA A 147 4.30 2.60 6.90
C ALA A 147 3.35 2.77 5.71
N ILE A 148 2.08 3.03 5.99
CA ILE A 148 1.01 3.24 5.01
C ILE A 148 0.18 4.44 5.48
N ASP A 149 -0.03 5.40 4.59
CA ASP A 149 -0.95 6.52 4.75
C ASP A 149 -2.21 6.28 3.91
N ILE A 150 -3.41 6.47 4.47
CA ILE A 150 -4.69 6.32 3.76
C ILE A 150 -5.53 7.59 3.77
N ASN A 151 -6.09 7.93 2.61
CA ASN A 151 -7.00 9.06 2.41
C ASN A 151 -6.60 10.35 3.19
N PRO A 152 -5.44 10.97 2.89
CA PRO A 152 -4.90 12.14 3.60
C PRO A 152 -5.91 13.28 3.84
N LEU A 153 -6.87 13.51 2.94
CA LEU A 153 -7.93 14.51 3.14
C LEU A 153 -8.87 14.11 4.27
N GLN A 154 -9.34 12.86 4.28
CA GLN A 154 -10.21 12.34 5.34
C GLN A 154 -9.46 12.15 6.66
N ASN A 155 -8.14 11.95 6.60
CA ASN A 155 -7.29 11.59 7.73
C ASN A 155 -6.05 12.49 7.81
N PRO A 156 -6.22 13.79 8.04
CA PRO A 156 -5.12 14.74 7.94
C PRO A 156 -4.04 14.52 9.01
N TYR A 157 -2.82 14.85 8.66
CA TYR A 157 -1.75 15.12 9.61
C TYR A 157 -2.01 16.47 10.31
N VAL A 158 -1.94 16.49 11.64
CA VAL A 158 -2.29 17.65 12.47
C VAL A 158 -1.11 18.08 13.34
N LEU A 159 -0.60 19.26 13.03
CA LEU A 159 0.38 19.98 13.84
C LEU A 159 -0.30 20.99 14.74
N ARG A 160 0.39 21.36 15.81
CA ARG A 160 0.04 22.53 16.63
C ARG A 160 1.20 23.52 16.58
N ASN A 161 0.95 24.73 16.12
CA ASN A 161 1.99 25.77 16.09
C ASN A 161 2.27 26.33 17.49
N ALA A 162 3.24 27.25 17.58
CA ALA A 162 3.65 27.86 18.85
C ALA A 162 2.51 28.65 19.54
N GLN A 163 1.54 29.14 18.76
CA GLN A 163 0.36 29.88 19.20
C GLN A 163 -0.79 28.97 19.64
N GLY A 164 -0.64 27.65 19.50
CA GLY A 164 -1.64 26.67 19.89
C GLY A 164 -2.67 26.36 18.81
N GLU A 165 -2.56 26.93 17.61
CA GLU A 165 -3.47 26.70 16.50
C GLU A 165 -3.16 25.36 15.81
N GLN A 166 -4.22 24.67 15.37
CA GLN A 166 -4.08 23.43 14.61
C GLN A 166 -3.81 23.74 13.14
N ILE A 167 -2.75 23.16 12.61
CA ILE A 167 -2.39 23.19 11.18
C ILE A 167 -2.62 21.79 10.62
N TYR A 168 -3.34 21.72 9.50
CA TYR A 168 -3.72 20.48 8.83
C TYR A 168 -2.90 20.32 7.56
N SER A 169 -2.34 19.13 7.36
CA SER A 169 -1.74 18.71 6.11
C SER A 169 -2.46 17.46 5.59
N PRO A 170 -2.99 17.47 4.37
CA PRO A 170 -3.11 18.63 3.47
C PRO A 170 -4.08 19.71 4.06
N PRO A 171 -3.96 21.00 3.67
CA PRO A 171 -4.84 22.06 4.18
C PRO A 171 -6.34 21.81 3.97
N ALA A 172 -6.69 21.17 2.85
CA ALA A 172 -8.08 20.78 2.54
C ALA A 172 -8.64 19.71 3.51
N GLY A 173 -7.78 19.02 4.26
CA GLY A 173 -8.19 18.10 5.32
C GLY A 173 -8.73 18.79 6.58
N LYS A 174 -8.67 20.13 6.67
CA LYS A 174 -9.15 20.89 7.84
C LYS A 174 -10.60 20.56 8.22
N ASP A 175 -11.47 20.33 7.24
CA ASP A 175 -12.90 19.99 7.46
C ASP A 175 -13.09 18.58 8.05
N PHE A 176 -12.02 17.79 8.08
CA PHE A 176 -11.93 16.47 8.71
C PHE A 176 -11.19 16.52 10.06
N GLY A 177 -10.77 17.69 10.50
CA GLY A 177 -10.10 17.89 11.80
C GLY A 177 -11.00 17.63 13.00
N GLN A 178 -12.30 17.92 12.88
CA GLN A 178 -13.29 17.46 13.84
C GLN A 178 -13.60 15.98 13.56
N ARG A 179 -12.91 15.10 14.30
CA ARG A 179 -12.99 13.65 14.09
C ARG A 179 -14.39 13.11 14.34
N VAL A 180 -14.87 12.29 13.41
CA VAL A 180 -16.09 11.50 13.51
C VAL A 180 -15.73 10.09 13.08
N ALA A 181 -15.66 9.15 14.03
CA ALA A 181 -15.14 7.80 13.80
C ALA A 181 -15.97 6.98 12.78
N SER A 182 -17.25 7.33 12.58
CA SER A 182 -18.13 6.69 11.61
C SER A 182 -18.10 7.36 10.22
N ARG A 183 -17.34 8.44 10.05
CA ARG A 183 -17.27 9.15 8.76
C ARG A 183 -16.63 8.25 7.72
N VAL A 184 -17.28 8.10 6.57
CA VAL A 184 -16.78 7.33 5.43
C VAL A 184 -15.33 7.71 5.12
N GLY A 185 -14.48 6.69 4.94
CA GLY A 185 -13.04 6.84 4.66
C GLY A 185 -12.16 7.22 5.86
N SER A 186 -12.72 7.32 7.08
CA SER A 186 -11.93 7.64 8.27
C SER A 186 -11.13 6.43 8.79
N SER A 187 -9.89 6.69 9.19
CA SER A 187 -8.94 5.69 9.69
C SER A 187 -9.45 4.93 10.92
N GLU A 188 -10.28 5.57 11.76
CA GLU A 188 -10.88 4.97 12.96
C GLU A 188 -11.62 3.65 12.65
N GLN A 189 -12.20 3.52 11.46
CA GLN A 189 -12.92 2.32 11.03
C GLN A 189 -12.00 1.12 10.76
N VAL A 190 -10.72 1.36 10.49
CA VAL A 190 -9.78 0.35 9.99
C VAL A 190 -8.56 0.15 10.89
N VAL A 191 -8.46 0.86 12.02
CA VAL A 191 -7.31 0.74 12.94
C VAL A 191 -7.06 -0.70 13.40
N GLU A 192 -8.11 -1.42 13.79
CA GLU A 192 -7.99 -2.83 14.19
C GLU A 192 -7.60 -3.72 13.00
N LEU A 193 -8.10 -3.42 11.80
CA LEU A 193 -7.77 -4.19 10.60
C LEU A 193 -6.28 -4.04 10.24
N PHE A 194 -5.76 -2.81 10.23
CA PHE A 194 -4.33 -2.56 10.03
C PHE A 194 -3.47 -3.31 11.06
N ALA A 195 -3.86 -3.26 12.34
CA ALA A 195 -3.15 -3.98 13.39
C ALA A 195 -3.21 -5.51 13.21
N GLN A 196 -4.35 -6.06 12.77
CA GLN A 196 -4.47 -7.47 12.39
C GLN A 196 -3.57 -7.86 11.22
N HIS A 197 -3.09 -6.92 10.41
CA HIS A 197 -2.12 -7.14 9.33
C HIS A 197 -0.69 -6.69 9.68
N GLY A 198 -0.40 -6.43 10.96
CA GLY A 198 0.95 -6.17 11.47
C GLY A 198 1.34 -4.69 11.55
N PHE A 199 0.46 -3.77 11.16
CA PHE A 199 0.66 -2.32 11.35
C PHE A 199 0.09 -1.91 12.71
N LEU A 200 0.83 -2.23 13.76
CA LEU A 200 0.38 -2.21 15.14
C LEU A 200 0.22 -0.80 15.74
N ILE A 201 0.82 0.21 15.11
CA ILE A 201 0.84 1.60 15.57
C ILE A 201 0.05 2.46 14.60
N TRP A 202 -0.89 3.24 15.13
CA TRP A 202 -1.65 4.23 14.38
C TRP A 202 -1.28 5.64 14.86
N GLY A 203 -0.98 6.54 13.94
CA GLY A 203 -0.55 7.90 14.22
C GLY A 203 -1.64 8.78 14.86
N GLY A 204 -2.91 8.38 14.73
CA GLY A 204 -4.03 9.02 15.43
C GLY A 204 -3.98 8.89 16.95
N ASP A 205 -3.19 7.95 17.50
CA ASP A 205 -2.97 7.82 18.95
C ASP A 205 -1.86 8.74 19.48
N TRP A 206 -1.10 9.40 18.61
CA TRP A 206 0.00 10.27 19.03
C TRP A 206 -0.52 11.55 19.66
N LYS A 207 0.34 12.20 20.46
CA LYS A 207 -0.03 13.48 21.12
C LYS A 207 0.32 14.69 20.27
N LYS A 208 1.53 14.72 19.71
CA LYS A 208 2.10 15.82 18.91
C LYS A 208 3.24 15.27 18.04
N PRO A 209 3.19 15.42 16.71
CA PRO A 209 1.97 15.66 15.90
C PRO A 209 0.94 14.52 16.08
N ILE A 210 -0.29 14.73 15.62
CA ILE A 210 -1.27 13.66 15.43
C ILE A 210 -1.31 13.34 13.94
N ASP A 211 -1.28 12.07 13.57
CA ASP A 211 -1.21 11.67 12.16
C ASP A 211 -2.29 10.64 11.83
N TYR A 212 -3.47 11.11 11.43
CA TYR A 212 -4.63 10.21 11.30
C TYR A 212 -4.52 9.24 10.12
N GLN A 213 -3.80 9.60 9.06
CA GLN A 213 -3.58 8.77 7.87
C GLN A 213 -2.63 7.60 8.17
N HIS A 214 -1.76 7.75 9.17
CA HIS A 214 -0.53 6.97 9.27
C HIS A 214 -0.66 5.69 10.08
N PHE A 215 -0.28 4.57 9.46
CA PHE A 215 -0.16 3.26 10.08
C PHE A 215 1.24 2.70 9.89
N GLN A 216 1.85 2.17 10.95
CA GLN A 216 3.21 1.66 10.87
C GLN A 216 3.47 0.47 11.79
N VAL A 217 4.57 -0.22 11.51
CA VAL A 217 5.22 -1.13 12.46
C VAL A 217 6.01 -0.33 13.51
N SER A 218 6.60 -1.02 14.50
CA SER A 218 7.57 -0.41 15.41
C SER A 218 8.90 -0.10 14.72
N ARG A 219 9.67 0.84 15.28
CA ARG A 219 11.01 1.15 14.79
C ARG A 219 11.96 -0.07 14.89
N SER A 220 11.89 -0.78 16.01
CA SER A 220 12.65 -2.02 16.26
C SER A 220 12.37 -3.08 15.21
N MET A 221 11.10 -3.33 14.88
CA MET A 221 10.72 -4.26 13.83
C MET A 221 11.28 -3.82 12.49
N ALA A 222 11.11 -2.55 12.10
CA ALA A 222 11.61 -2.03 10.83
C ALA A 222 13.12 -2.21 10.66
N GLU A 223 13.89 -1.86 11.68
CA GLU A 223 15.36 -2.00 11.67
C GLU A 223 15.82 -3.46 11.63
N ARG A 224 15.08 -4.37 12.28
CA ARG A 224 15.36 -5.81 12.23
C ARG A 224 15.06 -6.39 10.85
N LEU A 225 13.89 -6.08 10.29
CA LEU A 225 13.48 -6.58 8.97
C LEU A 225 14.43 -6.11 7.87
N ALA A 226 14.91 -4.86 7.92
CA ALA A 226 15.86 -4.32 6.95
C ALA A 226 17.21 -5.06 6.91
N LYS A 227 17.60 -5.71 8.02
CA LYS A 227 18.88 -6.43 8.14
C LYS A 227 18.78 -7.93 7.82
N LEU A 228 17.57 -8.46 7.66
CA LEU A 228 17.34 -9.89 7.47
C LEU A 228 17.17 -10.24 5.99
N PRO A 229 17.64 -11.42 5.55
CA PRO A 229 17.24 -11.98 4.25
C PRO A 229 15.72 -12.10 4.16
N LEU A 230 15.16 -11.90 2.96
CA LEU A 230 13.71 -11.85 2.74
C LEU A 230 12.91 -12.99 3.41
N PRO A 231 13.30 -14.29 3.33
CA PRO A 231 12.54 -15.34 3.98
C PRO A 231 12.48 -15.20 5.51
N GLN A 232 13.59 -14.76 6.13
CA GLN A 232 13.67 -14.57 7.57
C GLN A 232 12.92 -13.32 8.01
N ALA A 233 13.03 -12.22 7.25
CA ALA A 233 12.24 -11.00 7.47
C ALA A 233 10.73 -11.31 7.39
N ARG A 234 10.30 -12.05 6.37
CA ARG A 234 8.90 -12.46 6.23
C ARG A 234 8.45 -13.30 7.42
N GLN A 235 9.21 -14.32 7.80
CA GLN A 235 8.85 -15.15 8.95
C GLN A 235 8.75 -14.33 10.25
N LEU A 236 9.67 -13.39 10.48
CA LEU A 236 9.63 -12.51 11.65
C LEU A 236 8.35 -11.67 11.67
N PHE A 237 7.99 -11.06 10.54
CA PHE A 237 6.77 -10.25 10.43
C PHE A 237 5.49 -11.10 10.60
N GLU A 238 5.43 -12.26 9.96
CA GLU A 238 4.28 -13.18 10.10
C GLU A 238 4.09 -13.67 11.54
N ASN A 239 5.18 -13.94 12.26
CA ASN A 239 5.11 -14.29 13.68
C ASN A 239 4.51 -13.15 14.52
N SER A 240 4.86 -11.89 14.22
CA SER A 240 4.27 -10.72 14.86
C SER A 240 2.75 -10.65 14.63
N VAL A 241 2.32 -10.84 13.37
CA VAL A 241 0.90 -10.87 13.00
C VAL A 241 0.14 -11.97 13.75
N VAL A 242 0.67 -13.19 13.78
CA VAL A 242 0.06 -14.33 14.48
C VAL A 242 -0.03 -14.06 15.98
N THR A 243 1.04 -13.50 16.57
CA THR A 243 1.09 -13.17 18.00
C THR A 243 0.03 -12.12 18.35
N TYR A 244 -0.07 -11.05 17.55
CA TYR A 244 -1.08 -10.02 17.75
C TYR A 244 -2.50 -10.60 17.67
N ARG A 245 -2.83 -11.34 16.60
CA ARG A 245 -4.16 -11.95 16.41
C ARG A 245 -4.51 -12.91 17.55
N SER A 246 -3.54 -13.70 18.01
CA SER A 246 -3.72 -14.63 19.14
C SER A 246 -4.00 -13.88 20.44
N CYS A 247 -3.24 -12.82 20.73
CA CYS A 247 -3.48 -11.97 21.89
C CYS A 247 -4.87 -11.31 21.85
N ARG A 248 -5.28 -10.80 20.69
CA ARG A 248 -6.58 -10.14 20.49
C ARG A 248 -7.75 -11.09 20.69
N SER A 249 -7.60 -12.34 20.27
CA SER A 249 -8.62 -13.39 20.39
C SER A 249 -8.75 -13.96 21.80
N GLY A 250 -7.78 -13.70 22.70
CA GLY A 250 -7.84 -14.09 24.10
C GLY A 250 -8.96 -13.37 24.87
N SER A 251 -9.59 -14.08 25.80
CA SER A 251 -10.74 -13.63 26.61
C SER A 251 -10.52 -12.32 27.40
N GLY A 252 -9.26 -11.92 27.61
CA GLY A 252 -8.91 -10.68 28.32
C GLY A 252 -8.97 -9.39 27.48
N HIS A 253 -8.83 -9.48 26.16
CA HIS A 253 -8.55 -8.31 25.30
C HIS A 253 -9.56 -8.10 24.18
N SER A 254 -10.35 -9.12 23.80
CA SER A 254 -11.34 -9.00 22.72
C SER A 254 -12.26 -7.79 22.90
N GLY A 255 -12.41 -6.98 21.85
CA GLY A 255 -13.27 -5.79 21.84
C GLY A 255 -12.86 -4.61 22.74
N LYS A 256 -11.80 -4.72 23.56
CA LYS A 256 -11.36 -3.63 24.45
C LYS A 256 -10.43 -2.66 23.72
N PRO A 257 -10.64 -1.32 23.80
CA PRO A 257 -9.76 -0.32 23.19
C PRO A 257 -8.29 -0.44 23.63
N ASN A 258 -8.05 -0.69 24.92
CA ASN A 258 -6.70 -0.88 25.46
C ASN A 258 -6.06 -2.22 25.03
N GLY A 259 -6.87 -3.16 24.54
CA GLY A 259 -6.40 -4.47 24.07
C GLY A 259 -5.44 -4.35 22.88
N ARG A 260 -5.63 -3.36 21.99
CA ARG A 260 -4.70 -3.15 20.87
C ARG A 260 -3.30 -2.79 21.35
N LYS A 261 -3.16 -1.85 22.29
CA LYS A 261 -1.85 -1.41 22.80
C LYS A 261 -1.12 -2.53 23.54
N VAL A 262 -1.86 -3.31 24.36
CA VAL A 262 -1.29 -4.47 25.07
C VAL A 262 -0.83 -5.54 24.09
N CYS A 263 -1.68 -5.90 23.12
CA CYS A 263 -1.32 -6.92 22.13
C CYS A 263 -0.26 -6.47 21.14
N ALA A 264 -0.19 -5.18 20.82
CA ALA A 264 0.88 -4.60 20.02
C ALA A 264 2.24 -4.77 20.71
N ALA A 265 2.31 -4.48 22.02
CA ALA A 265 3.54 -4.65 22.80
C ALA A 265 3.99 -6.12 22.92
N ALA A 266 3.05 -7.06 22.90
CA ALA A 266 3.37 -8.50 22.91
C ALA A 266 3.86 -9.03 21.55
N ALA A 267 3.61 -8.30 20.46
CA ALA A 267 3.89 -8.73 19.09
C ALA A 267 5.13 -8.05 18.47
N ASP A 268 5.76 -7.10 19.16
CA ASP A 268 6.95 -6.35 18.72
C ASP A 268 8.28 -7.10 18.98
#